data_AF-A0A6S6ZLX3-F1
#
_entry.id   AF-A0A6S6ZLX3-F1
#
_cell.length_a   1.000
_cell.length_b   1.000
_cell.length_c   1.000
_cell.angle_alpha   90.00
_cell.angle_beta   90.00
_cell.angle_gamma   90.00
#
_symmetry.space_group_name_H-M   'P 1'
#
loop_
_entity.id
_entity.type
_entity.pdbx_description
1 polymer ?
#
loop_
_entity_poly.entity_id
_entity_poly.type
_entity_poly.pdbx_seq_one_letter_code
_entity_poly.pdbx_strand_id
1 'polypeptide(L)'
;MNSLEGKPNQTPPAGTPVPQDPLAWQRHWHQILDSYDDHPDEVADDKGVPDPLPDLDHDFRLLFNFWSGDWPSGADARKRAFAILPRADQLLARIEAYLSTPAQAIDADQATTILRQGVDITRRAGFETPDPAGPVRILARPAVSLNDAYSRAESPFVDVRDAMDDMAENESGEAGAAAYYFLSEPLYRLATTYDVSSWIVWPLCSRLTAPADDPTVAAMRLWLGGWSSGWDEEGLFLFDRRQEFGLAP
;
A
#
# COMPACT_ATOMS: atom_id res chain seq x y z
N MET A 1 13.31 50.93 10.85
CA MET A 1 12.04 50.58 11.53
C MET A 1 10.99 50.49 10.44
N ASN A 2 10.90 49.38 9.68
CA ASN A 2 10.35 48.07 10.05
C ASN A 2 9.06 48.17 10.86
N SER A 3 7.93 48.03 10.16
CA SER A 3 6.85 47.16 10.64
C SER A 3 6.23 46.46 9.44
N LEU A 4 6.26 45.12 9.52
CA LEU A 4 5.87 44.15 8.51
C LEU A 4 4.35 44.15 8.33
N GLU A 5 3.88 44.40 7.10
CA GLU A 5 2.55 43.99 6.69
C GLU A 5 2.55 42.47 6.53
N GLY A 6 1.89 41.79 7.47
CA GLY A 6 1.67 40.35 7.42
C GLY A 6 0.80 40.00 6.22
N LYS A 7 1.35 39.24 5.27
CA LYS A 7 0.56 38.55 4.24
C LYS A 7 -0.35 37.52 4.93
N PRO A 8 -1.65 37.47 4.62
CA PRO A 8 -2.53 36.47 5.20
C PRO A 8 -2.11 35.08 4.73
N ASN A 9 -1.97 34.19 5.72
CA ASN A 9 -1.74 32.77 5.58
C ASN A 9 -2.89 32.18 4.74
N GLN A 10 -2.60 31.83 3.49
CA GLN A 10 -3.59 31.19 2.60
C GLN A 10 -3.64 29.70 2.92
N THR A 11 -4.51 29.33 3.84
CA THR A 11 -5.04 27.96 3.90
C THR A 11 -5.88 27.74 2.64
N PRO A 12 -5.68 26.67 1.86
CA PRO A 12 -6.54 26.38 0.72
C PRO A 12 -7.98 26.16 1.20
N PRO A 13 -9.00 26.66 0.47
CA PRO A 13 -10.39 26.43 0.82
C PRO A 13 -10.72 24.94 0.73
N ALA A 14 -11.47 24.44 1.72
CA ALA A 14 -12.07 23.12 1.66
C ALA A 14 -13.01 23.03 0.45
N GLY A 15 -12.81 22.01 -0.40
CA GLY A 15 -13.70 21.72 -1.52
C GLY A 15 -13.14 22.02 -2.91
N THR A 16 -11.84 21.93 -3.14
CA THR A 16 -11.35 21.76 -4.53
C THR A 16 -11.92 20.43 -5.03
N PRO A 17 -12.68 20.41 -6.15
CA PRO A 17 -13.17 19.15 -6.71
C PRO A 17 -11.97 18.25 -6.99
N VAL A 18 -11.96 17.08 -6.36
CA VAL A 18 -11.02 16.01 -6.70
C VAL A 18 -11.25 15.71 -8.18
N PRO A 19 -10.25 15.89 -9.07
CA PRO A 19 -10.41 15.49 -10.46
C PRO A 19 -10.83 14.02 -10.47
N GLN A 20 -11.89 13.65 -11.17
CA GLN A 20 -12.33 12.24 -11.24
C GLN A 20 -11.69 11.51 -12.43
N ASP A 21 -10.66 12.11 -13.04
CA ASP A 21 -9.98 11.59 -14.23
C ASP A 21 -8.59 11.06 -13.85
N PRO A 22 -8.37 9.73 -13.85
CA PRO A 22 -7.07 9.13 -13.60
C PRO A 22 -5.96 9.67 -14.50
N LEU A 23 -6.28 10.07 -15.74
CA LEU A 23 -5.29 10.69 -16.64
C LEU A 23 -4.89 12.09 -16.16
N ALA A 24 -5.82 12.84 -15.55
CA ALA A 24 -5.49 14.12 -14.95
C ALA A 24 -4.58 13.96 -13.72
N TRP A 25 -4.80 12.91 -12.91
CA TRP A 25 -3.93 12.57 -11.78
C TRP A 25 -2.54 12.13 -12.23
N GLN A 26 -2.46 11.27 -13.26
CA GLN A 26 -1.19 10.85 -13.85
C GLN A 26 -0.39 12.06 -14.34
N ARG A 27 -1.01 12.98 -15.09
CA ARG A 27 -0.36 14.25 -15.50
C ARG A 27 0.10 15.07 -14.31
N HIS A 28 -0.75 15.17 -13.28
CA HIS A 28 -0.42 15.94 -12.08
C HIS A 28 0.81 15.37 -11.37
N TRP A 29 0.91 14.05 -11.26
CA TRP A 29 2.06 13.39 -10.64
C TRP A 29 3.34 13.60 -11.45
N HIS A 30 3.29 13.50 -12.79
CA HIS A 30 4.41 13.87 -13.66
C HIS A 30 4.85 15.32 -13.47
N GLN A 31 3.90 16.27 -13.44
CA GLN A 31 4.21 17.69 -13.21
C GLN A 31 4.89 17.93 -11.86
N ILE A 32 4.55 17.13 -10.84
CA ILE A 32 5.22 17.19 -9.55
C ILE A 32 6.64 16.68 -9.68
N LEU A 33 6.87 15.52 -10.28
CA LEU A 33 8.22 14.98 -10.50
C LEU A 33 9.10 15.99 -11.24
N ASP A 34 8.59 16.54 -12.34
CA ASP A 34 9.30 17.53 -13.16
C ASP A 34 9.59 18.85 -12.42
N SER A 35 8.88 19.14 -11.32
CA SER A 35 9.13 20.34 -10.51
C SER A 35 10.31 20.22 -9.56
N TYR A 36 10.94 19.05 -9.46
CA TYR A 36 12.12 18.79 -8.65
C TYR A 36 13.33 18.46 -9.51
N ASP A 37 14.41 19.22 -9.32
CA ASP A 37 15.67 18.97 -10.03
C ASP A 37 16.49 17.81 -9.45
N ASP A 38 16.11 17.32 -8.27
CA ASP A 38 16.76 16.22 -7.55
C ASP A 38 16.02 14.88 -7.65
N HIS A 39 14.97 14.80 -8.49
CA HIS A 39 14.25 13.55 -8.73
C HIS A 39 15.19 12.50 -9.37
N PRO A 40 15.17 11.24 -8.90
CA PRO A 40 16.03 10.18 -9.40
C PRO A 40 15.55 9.63 -10.76
N ASP A 41 15.43 10.50 -11.77
CA ASP A 41 15.17 10.05 -13.14
C ASP A 41 16.40 9.27 -13.65
N GLU A 42 16.15 8.08 -14.21
CA GLU A 42 17.20 7.19 -14.73
C GLU A 42 17.95 7.82 -15.92
N VAL A 43 17.35 8.81 -16.59
CA VAL A 43 17.93 9.54 -17.73
C VAL A 43 17.60 11.03 -17.62
N ALA A 44 18.59 11.91 -17.77
CA ALA A 44 18.40 13.36 -17.68
C ALA A 44 17.39 13.95 -18.69
N ASP A 45 17.13 13.23 -19.78
CA ASP A 45 16.18 13.59 -20.84
C ASP A 45 14.77 13.00 -20.63
N ASP A 46 14.54 12.26 -19.55
CA ASP A 46 13.23 11.67 -19.21
C ASP A 46 12.29 12.67 -18.47
N LYS A 47 12.59 13.97 -18.56
CA LYS A 47 11.75 15.03 -17.99
C LYS A 47 10.59 15.40 -18.92
N GLY A 48 9.46 15.75 -18.32
CA GLY A 48 8.25 16.16 -19.03
C GLY A 48 7.09 15.20 -18.86
N VAL A 49 5.87 15.72 -19.01
CA VAL A 49 4.64 14.91 -19.06
C VAL A 49 4.58 14.21 -20.42
N PRO A 50 4.55 12.87 -20.49
CA PRO A 50 4.45 12.16 -21.77
C PRO A 50 3.19 12.53 -22.56
N ASP A 51 3.33 12.65 -23.89
CA ASP A 51 2.21 12.83 -24.81
C ASP A 51 2.35 11.88 -26.02
N PRO A 52 1.52 10.82 -26.13
CA PRO A 52 0.44 10.49 -25.22
C PRO A 52 0.95 10.00 -23.85
N LEU A 53 0.09 10.06 -22.83
CA LEU A 53 0.36 9.37 -21.56
C LEU A 53 0.46 7.87 -21.80
N PRO A 54 1.44 7.18 -21.18
CA PRO A 54 1.46 5.73 -21.18
C PRO A 54 0.32 5.17 -20.33
N ASP A 55 -0.01 3.90 -20.55
CA ASP A 55 -0.82 3.14 -19.60
C ASP A 55 -0.09 3.09 -18.24
N LEU A 56 -0.84 3.14 -17.15
CA LEU A 56 -0.28 3.32 -15.81
C LEU A 56 0.67 2.18 -15.39
N ASP A 57 0.39 0.95 -15.82
CA ASP A 57 1.21 -0.24 -15.59
C ASP A 57 2.56 -0.22 -16.37
N HIS A 58 2.71 0.71 -17.30
CA HIS A 58 3.92 0.96 -18.09
C HIS A 58 4.57 2.32 -17.78
N ASP A 59 4.06 3.08 -16.81
CA ASP A 59 4.57 4.40 -16.44
C ASP A 59 5.71 4.32 -15.42
N PHE A 60 6.90 3.90 -15.86
CA PHE A 60 8.05 3.60 -14.99
C PHE A 60 8.45 4.75 -14.05
N ARG A 61 8.29 6.02 -14.46
CA ARG A 61 8.61 7.18 -13.62
C ARG A 61 7.71 7.23 -12.39
N LEU A 62 6.41 6.96 -12.56
CA LEU A 62 5.45 6.92 -11.45
C LEU A 62 5.54 5.61 -10.64
N LEU A 63 5.92 4.51 -11.29
CA LEU A 63 5.96 3.19 -10.67
C LEU A 63 7.22 2.92 -9.83
N PHE A 64 8.38 3.46 -10.20
CA PHE A 64 9.66 3.16 -9.54
C PHE A 64 10.32 4.38 -8.91
N ASN A 65 10.58 5.42 -9.71
CA ASN A 65 11.38 6.58 -9.26
C ASN A 65 10.67 7.37 -8.14
N PHE A 66 9.34 7.43 -8.23
CA PHE A 66 8.47 8.10 -7.25
C PHE A 66 8.62 7.59 -5.80
N TRP A 67 8.98 6.31 -5.62
CA TRP A 67 9.06 5.66 -4.31
C TRP A 67 10.48 5.57 -3.75
N SER A 68 11.49 6.09 -4.45
CA SER A 68 12.88 5.99 -4.03
C SER A 68 13.09 6.59 -2.63
N GLY A 69 13.62 5.76 -1.71
CA GLY A 69 13.90 6.16 -0.33
C GLY A 69 15.04 7.18 -0.21
N ASP A 70 15.90 7.27 -1.22
CA ASP A 70 17.05 8.17 -1.26
C ASP A 70 16.73 9.52 -1.94
N TRP A 71 15.50 9.73 -2.41
CA TRP A 71 15.09 10.98 -3.05
C TRP A 71 14.87 12.09 -2.00
N PRO A 72 15.73 13.14 -1.93
CA PRO A 72 15.68 14.11 -0.83
C PRO A 72 14.38 14.91 -0.76
N SER A 73 13.82 15.27 -1.91
CA SER A 73 12.54 15.97 -2.01
C SER A 73 11.32 15.04 -2.08
N GLY A 74 11.51 13.72 -1.99
CA GLY A 74 10.46 12.75 -2.26
C GLY A 74 9.28 12.81 -1.30
N ALA A 75 9.50 13.08 -0.02
CA ALA A 75 8.41 13.23 0.95
C ALA A 75 7.48 14.42 0.61
N ASP A 76 8.05 15.56 0.20
CA ASP A 76 7.26 16.74 -0.21
C ASP A 76 6.52 16.49 -1.53
N ALA A 77 7.18 15.84 -2.48
CA ALA A 77 6.56 15.44 -3.74
C ALA A 77 5.38 14.48 -3.54
N ARG A 78 5.55 13.42 -2.73
CA ARG A 78 4.46 12.49 -2.37
C ARG A 78 3.31 13.21 -1.69
N LYS A 79 3.61 14.13 -0.77
CA LYS A 79 2.57 14.95 -0.12
C LYS A 79 1.76 15.75 -1.13
N ARG A 80 2.41 16.42 -2.08
CA ARG A 80 1.73 17.19 -3.15
C ARG A 80 0.90 16.28 -4.05
N ALA A 81 1.43 15.11 -4.40
CA ALA A 81 0.78 14.17 -5.31
C ALA A 81 -0.48 13.54 -4.72
N PHE A 82 -0.43 13.21 -3.43
CA PHE A 82 -1.57 12.63 -2.72
C PHE A 82 -2.63 13.66 -2.31
N ALA A 83 -2.28 14.95 -2.23
CA ALA A 83 -3.20 16.01 -1.76
C ALA A 83 -4.52 16.11 -2.56
N ILE A 84 -4.54 15.61 -3.80
CA ILE A 84 -5.72 15.61 -4.65
C ILE A 84 -6.64 14.40 -4.42
N LEU A 85 -6.21 13.40 -3.64
CA LEU A 85 -6.93 12.15 -3.45
C LEU A 85 -7.84 12.20 -2.22
N PRO A 86 -8.94 11.45 -2.19
CA PRO A 86 -9.72 11.25 -0.97
C PRO A 86 -8.82 10.68 0.14
N ARG A 87 -9.00 11.13 1.38
CA ARG A 87 -8.27 10.61 2.56
C ARG A 87 -6.74 10.73 2.45
N ALA A 88 -6.24 11.67 1.64
CA ALA A 88 -4.82 11.92 1.37
C ALA A 88 -3.91 11.78 2.59
N ASP A 89 -4.22 12.48 3.68
CA ASP A 89 -3.38 12.48 4.89
C ASP A 89 -3.21 11.08 5.51
N GLN A 90 -4.24 10.24 5.46
CA GLN A 90 -4.20 8.89 6.02
C GLN A 90 -3.45 7.92 5.11
N LEU A 91 -3.62 8.05 3.79
CA LEU A 91 -2.86 7.30 2.79
C LEU A 91 -1.36 7.62 2.92
N LEU A 92 -1.03 8.91 2.94
CA LEU A 92 0.35 9.39 3.06
C LEU A 92 0.98 8.93 4.38
N ALA A 93 0.25 8.98 5.50
CA ALA A 93 0.74 8.49 6.77
C ALA A 93 1.14 7.00 6.72
N ARG A 94 0.39 6.16 5.99
CA ARG A 94 0.73 4.73 5.82
C ARG A 94 1.93 4.55 4.90
N ILE A 95 2.02 5.31 3.82
CA ILE A 95 3.19 5.28 2.91
C ILE A 95 4.46 5.66 3.65
N GLU A 96 4.47 6.78 4.35
CA GLU A 96 5.65 7.24 5.10
C GLU A 96 5.99 6.27 6.25
N ALA A 97 4.98 5.69 6.92
CA ALA A 97 5.22 4.64 7.90
C ALA A 97 5.86 3.40 7.27
N TYR A 98 5.43 2.96 6.08
CA TYR A 98 6.06 1.84 5.37
C TYR A 98 7.49 2.15 4.96
N LEU A 99 7.72 3.29 4.31
CA LEU A 99 9.05 3.70 3.83
C LEU A 99 10.06 3.90 4.97
N SER A 100 9.59 4.31 6.16
CA SER A 100 10.45 4.52 7.33
C SER A 100 10.60 3.29 8.24
N THR A 101 9.82 2.23 8.04
CA THR A 101 9.88 1.02 8.86
C THR A 101 10.73 -0.04 8.17
N PRO A 102 11.95 -0.34 8.66
CA PRO A 102 12.73 -1.43 8.10
C PRO A 102 12.03 -2.77 8.35
N ALA A 103 12.16 -3.69 7.40
CA ALA A 103 11.77 -5.07 7.62
C ALA A 103 12.55 -5.64 8.81
N GLN A 104 11.86 -6.37 9.68
CA GLN A 104 12.43 -6.91 10.91
C GLN A 104 11.98 -8.34 11.09
N ALA A 105 12.94 -9.26 11.25
CA ALA A 105 12.64 -10.67 11.47
C ALA A 105 11.74 -10.83 12.70
N ILE A 106 10.64 -11.56 12.52
CA ILE A 106 9.82 -12.09 13.61
C ILE A 106 9.90 -13.62 13.60
N ASP A 107 9.75 -14.23 14.76
CA ASP A 107 9.70 -15.69 14.87
C ASP A 107 8.32 -16.26 14.46
N ALA A 108 8.25 -17.58 14.36
CA ALA A 108 7.04 -18.28 13.92
C ALA A 108 5.87 -18.13 14.91
N ASP A 109 6.15 -17.99 16.21
CA ASP A 109 5.11 -17.85 17.25
C ASP A 109 4.48 -16.45 17.18
N GLN A 110 5.31 -15.43 16.99
CA GLN A 110 4.86 -14.06 16.76
C GLN A 110 4.09 -13.95 15.44
N ALA A 111 4.60 -14.52 14.35
CA ALA A 111 3.91 -14.55 13.06
C ALA A 111 2.56 -15.26 13.16
N THR A 112 2.50 -16.41 13.85
CA THR A 112 1.25 -17.15 14.11
C THR A 112 0.25 -16.31 14.89
N THR A 113 0.71 -15.57 15.90
CA THR A 113 -0.14 -14.67 16.68
C THR A 113 -0.73 -13.56 15.81
N ILE A 114 0.09 -12.93 14.97
CA ILE A 114 -0.35 -11.86 14.04
C ILE A 114 -1.38 -12.41 13.04
N LEU A 115 -1.11 -13.57 12.44
CA LEU A 115 -2.02 -14.23 11.51
C LEU A 115 -3.38 -14.49 12.16
N ARG A 116 -3.41 -15.10 13.35
CA ARG A 116 -4.66 -15.40 14.07
C ARG A 116 -5.46 -14.15 14.41
N GLN A 117 -4.78 -13.09 14.85
CA GLN A 117 -5.43 -11.80 15.11
C GLN A 117 -6.03 -11.21 13.84
N GLY A 118 -5.30 -11.23 12.72
CA GLY A 118 -5.78 -10.75 11.44
C GLY A 118 -7.00 -11.50 10.93
N VAL A 119 -6.95 -12.84 10.99
CA VAL A 119 -8.07 -13.71 10.61
C VAL A 119 -9.29 -13.44 11.49
N ASP A 120 -9.11 -13.28 12.80
CA ASP A 120 -10.21 -12.95 13.69
C ASP A 120 -10.83 -11.57 13.43
N ILE A 121 -10.01 -10.55 13.13
CA ILE A 121 -10.50 -9.21 12.74
C ILE A 121 -11.28 -9.30 11.43
N THR A 122 -10.73 -10.02 10.44
CA THR A 122 -11.35 -10.21 9.12
C THR A 122 -12.72 -10.91 9.25
N ARG A 123 -12.79 -11.97 10.06
CA ARG A 123 -14.02 -12.66 10.40
C ARG A 123 -15.04 -11.74 11.08
N ARG A 124 -14.61 -10.92 12.04
CA ARG A 124 -15.46 -9.95 12.73
C ARG A 124 -15.99 -8.85 11.80
N ALA A 125 -15.24 -8.53 10.75
CA ALA A 125 -15.67 -7.63 9.68
C ALA A 125 -16.68 -8.27 8.70
N GLY A 126 -16.94 -9.57 8.81
CA GLY A 126 -17.99 -10.27 8.06
C GLY A 126 -17.52 -10.99 6.80
N PHE A 127 -16.20 -11.09 6.57
CA PHE A 127 -15.63 -11.78 5.42
C PHE A 127 -15.43 -13.28 5.69
N GLU A 128 -15.35 -14.08 4.62
CA GLU A 128 -15.01 -15.49 4.75
C GLU A 128 -13.56 -15.65 5.21
N THR A 129 -13.36 -16.53 6.17
CA THR A 129 -12.04 -16.77 6.77
C THR A 129 -11.93 -18.19 7.29
N PRO A 130 -10.71 -18.73 7.41
CA PRO A 130 -10.49 -19.97 8.15
C PRO A 130 -10.79 -19.78 9.64
N ASP A 131 -10.86 -20.88 10.39
CA ASP A 131 -10.94 -20.80 11.85
C ASP A 131 -9.62 -20.22 12.43
N PRO A 132 -9.63 -19.03 13.07
CA PRO A 132 -8.44 -18.46 13.69
C PRO A 132 -7.89 -19.29 14.85
N ALA A 133 -8.69 -20.18 15.44
CA ALA A 133 -8.24 -21.10 16.49
C ALA A 133 -7.59 -22.38 15.93
N GLY A 134 -7.68 -22.61 14.62
CA GLY A 134 -7.14 -23.78 13.95
C GLY A 134 -5.61 -23.90 14.05
N PRO A 135 -5.04 -25.08 13.72
CA PRO A 135 -3.60 -25.25 13.62
C PRO A 135 -3.03 -24.35 12.51
N VAL A 136 -1.83 -23.82 12.73
CA VAL A 136 -1.07 -23.07 11.73
C VAL A 136 0.17 -23.87 11.38
N ARG A 137 0.30 -24.28 10.12
CA ARG A 137 1.48 -24.99 9.62
C ARG A 137 2.58 -23.99 9.29
N ILE A 138 3.83 -24.33 9.59
CA ILE A 138 4.99 -23.53 9.19
C ILE A 138 5.66 -24.23 8.02
N LEU A 139 5.70 -23.56 6.87
CA LEU A 139 6.32 -24.04 5.64
C LEU A 139 7.60 -23.26 5.37
N ALA A 140 8.63 -23.93 4.88
CA ALA A 140 9.91 -23.30 4.56
C ALA A 140 10.65 -24.07 3.48
N ARG A 141 11.56 -23.39 2.78
CA ARG A 141 12.50 -24.03 1.86
C ARG A 141 13.55 -24.84 2.64
N PRO A 142 14.10 -25.93 2.06
CA PRO A 142 13.78 -26.50 0.75
C PRO A 142 12.64 -27.51 0.78
N ALA A 143 11.98 -27.73 1.93
CA ALA A 143 10.97 -28.78 2.09
C ALA A 143 9.75 -28.58 1.18
N VAL A 144 9.33 -27.33 1.00
CA VAL A 144 8.23 -26.93 0.11
C VAL A 144 8.64 -25.67 -0.64
N SER A 145 8.41 -25.61 -1.95
CA SER A 145 8.62 -24.39 -2.72
C SER A 145 7.44 -23.41 -2.53
N LEU A 146 7.69 -22.11 -2.71
CA LEU A 146 6.62 -21.11 -2.59
C LEU A 146 5.49 -21.40 -3.59
N ASN A 147 5.83 -21.78 -4.83
CA ASN A 147 4.84 -22.13 -5.85
C ASN A 147 4.00 -23.34 -5.44
N ASP A 148 4.63 -24.39 -4.90
CA ASP A 148 3.88 -25.58 -4.46
C ASP A 148 2.94 -25.25 -3.30
N ALA A 149 3.41 -24.46 -2.33
CA ALA A 149 2.59 -24.03 -1.19
C ALA A 149 1.34 -23.24 -1.62
N TYR A 150 1.45 -22.41 -2.66
CA TYR A 150 0.35 -21.58 -3.16
C TYR A 150 -0.37 -22.16 -4.38
N SER A 151 -0.03 -23.37 -4.83
CA SER A 151 -0.67 -24.01 -6.00
C SER A 151 -2.17 -24.31 -5.80
N ARG A 152 -2.60 -24.46 -4.55
CA ARG A 152 -3.99 -24.75 -4.14
C ARG A 152 -4.40 -23.93 -2.92
N ALA A 153 -3.69 -22.86 -2.63
CA ALA A 153 -3.92 -22.04 -1.45
C ALA A 153 -4.13 -20.59 -1.84
N GLU A 154 -4.89 -19.88 -1.02
CA GLU A 154 -5.13 -18.45 -1.17
C GLU A 154 -4.67 -17.70 0.07
N SER A 155 -4.57 -16.38 -0.04
CA SER A 155 -4.39 -15.55 1.15
C SER A 155 -5.65 -15.64 2.01
N PRO A 156 -5.55 -15.78 3.34
CA PRO A 156 -6.71 -15.72 4.24
C PRO A 156 -7.37 -14.32 4.29
N PHE A 157 -6.81 -13.35 3.54
CA PHE A 157 -7.32 -11.99 3.41
C PHE A 157 -7.84 -11.68 1.99
N VAL A 158 -7.99 -12.70 1.12
CA VAL A 158 -8.42 -12.53 -0.28
C VAL A 158 -9.77 -11.82 -0.39
N ASP A 159 -10.78 -12.28 0.35
CA ASP A 159 -12.12 -11.70 0.32
C ASP A 159 -12.17 -10.23 0.72
N VAL A 160 -11.35 -9.83 1.70
CA VAL A 160 -11.22 -8.42 2.09
C VAL A 160 -10.72 -7.63 0.91
N ARG A 161 -9.61 -8.09 0.30
CA ARG A 161 -8.97 -7.42 -0.82
C ARG A 161 -9.92 -7.31 -2.01
N ASP A 162 -10.62 -8.38 -2.33
CA ASP A 162 -11.51 -8.46 -3.48
C ASP A 162 -12.75 -7.56 -3.31
N ALA A 163 -13.11 -7.19 -2.07
CA ALA A 163 -14.18 -6.24 -1.79
C ALA A 163 -13.73 -4.77 -1.68
N MET A 164 -12.42 -4.48 -1.73
CA MET A 164 -11.90 -3.15 -1.39
C MET A 164 -12.33 -2.05 -2.37
N ASP A 165 -12.53 -2.36 -3.64
CA ASP A 165 -12.99 -1.38 -4.64
C ASP A 165 -14.43 -0.95 -4.37
N ASP A 166 -15.33 -1.92 -4.18
CA ASP A 166 -16.72 -1.69 -3.78
C ASP A 166 -16.77 -0.92 -2.45
N MET A 167 -15.93 -1.27 -1.49
CA MET A 167 -15.84 -0.55 -0.22
C MET A 167 -15.36 0.90 -0.39
N ALA A 168 -14.38 1.14 -1.27
CA ALA A 168 -13.88 2.49 -1.56
C ALA A 168 -14.96 3.34 -2.23
N GLU A 169 -15.73 2.76 -3.15
CA GLU A 169 -16.90 3.41 -3.75
C GLU A 169 -17.96 3.74 -2.70
N ASN A 170 -18.29 2.79 -1.82
CA ASN A 170 -19.31 3.00 -0.79
C ASN A 170 -18.92 4.08 0.23
N GLU A 171 -17.63 4.19 0.58
CA GLU A 171 -17.15 5.14 1.58
C GLU A 171 -16.90 6.55 1.02
N SER A 172 -16.41 6.67 -0.23
CA SER A 172 -15.99 7.95 -0.82
C SER A 172 -16.57 8.24 -2.21
N GLY A 173 -17.56 7.46 -2.66
CA GLY A 173 -18.19 7.57 -3.98
C GLY A 173 -17.24 7.19 -5.12
N GLU A 174 -17.60 7.61 -6.34
CA GLU A 174 -16.80 7.40 -7.57
C GLU A 174 -15.35 7.86 -7.42
N ALA A 175 -15.10 8.93 -6.65
CA ALA A 175 -13.74 9.41 -6.41
C ALA A 175 -12.90 8.41 -5.59
N GLY A 176 -13.52 7.68 -4.66
CA GLY A 176 -12.88 6.59 -3.92
C GLY A 176 -12.52 5.42 -4.81
N ALA A 177 -13.48 4.96 -5.62
CA ALA A 177 -13.26 3.89 -6.60
C ALA A 177 -12.15 4.26 -7.59
N ALA A 178 -12.21 5.46 -8.18
CA ALA A 178 -11.19 5.94 -9.10
C ALA A 178 -9.82 5.99 -8.42
N ALA A 179 -9.72 6.50 -7.19
CA ALA A 179 -8.46 6.56 -6.44
C ALA A 179 -7.91 5.16 -6.14
N TYR A 180 -8.76 4.19 -5.80
CA TYR A 180 -8.38 2.80 -5.59
C TYR A 180 -7.73 2.21 -6.86
N TYR A 181 -8.39 2.34 -8.02
CA TYR A 181 -7.88 1.83 -9.29
C TYR A 181 -6.63 2.57 -9.77
N PHE A 182 -6.54 3.89 -9.56
CA PHE A 182 -5.34 4.65 -9.90
C PHE A 182 -4.14 4.29 -9.01
N LEU A 183 -4.37 3.95 -7.74
CA LEU A 183 -3.27 3.64 -6.81
C LEU A 183 -2.83 2.17 -6.85
N SER A 184 -3.58 1.27 -7.48
CA SER A 184 -3.32 -0.17 -7.44
C SER A 184 -1.91 -0.52 -7.95
N GLU A 185 -1.57 -0.08 -9.16
CA GLU A 185 -0.26 -0.34 -9.78
C GLU A 185 0.87 0.44 -9.12
N PRO A 186 0.78 1.77 -8.88
CA PRO A 186 1.83 2.52 -8.19
C PRO A 186 2.17 1.92 -6.81
N LEU A 187 1.17 1.56 -6.01
CA LEU A 187 1.40 0.98 -4.68
C LEU A 187 1.83 -0.48 -4.72
N TYR A 188 1.39 -1.26 -5.71
CA TYR A 188 1.95 -2.60 -5.92
C TYR A 188 3.45 -2.51 -6.22
N ARG A 189 3.90 -1.51 -6.97
CA ARG A 189 5.33 -1.33 -7.28
C ARG A 189 6.15 -0.82 -6.11
N LEU A 190 5.56 -0.03 -5.21
CA LEU A 190 6.19 0.38 -3.95
C LEU A 190 6.67 -0.81 -3.10
N ALA A 191 5.87 -1.88 -3.02
CA ALA A 191 6.12 -2.98 -2.07
C ALA A 191 6.24 -4.38 -2.71
N THR A 192 5.94 -4.51 -3.99
CA THR A 192 5.85 -5.77 -4.76
C THR A 192 4.90 -6.82 -4.17
N THR A 193 3.90 -6.37 -3.40
CA THR A 193 2.88 -7.21 -2.80
C THR A 193 1.57 -6.45 -2.61
N TYR A 194 0.45 -7.17 -2.69
CA TYR A 194 -0.85 -6.63 -2.32
C TYR A 194 -1.03 -6.46 -0.80
N ASP A 195 -0.26 -7.18 0.02
CA ASP A 195 -0.40 -7.10 1.49
C ASP A 195 -0.14 -5.68 2.02
N VAL A 196 0.83 -5.00 1.42
CA VAL A 196 1.18 -3.61 1.76
C VAL A 196 0.28 -2.63 1.02
N SER A 197 0.01 -2.83 -0.28
CA SER A 197 -0.83 -1.90 -1.04
C SER A 197 -2.25 -1.83 -0.47
N SER A 198 -2.86 -2.98 -0.15
CA SER A 198 -4.17 -3.05 0.51
C SER A 198 -4.15 -2.36 1.86
N TRP A 199 -3.09 -2.54 2.66
CA TRP A 199 -2.96 -1.76 3.89
C TRP A 199 -2.87 -0.26 3.63
N ILE A 200 -2.09 0.19 2.65
CA ILE A 200 -2.01 1.62 2.35
C ILE A 200 -3.36 2.19 1.91
N VAL A 201 -4.13 1.49 1.06
CA VAL A 201 -5.39 2.00 0.51
C VAL A 201 -6.61 1.81 1.41
N TRP A 202 -6.54 0.99 2.47
CA TRP A 202 -7.66 0.77 3.40
C TRP A 202 -8.39 2.03 3.91
N PRO A 203 -7.72 3.19 4.17
CA PRO A 203 -8.41 4.42 4.53
C PRO A 203 -9.42 4.93 3.49
N LEU A 204 -9.32 4.53 2.22
CA LEU A 204 -10.33 4.78 1.19
C LEU A 204 -11.58 3.93 1.40
N CYS A 205 -11.40 2.71 1.89
CA CYS A 205 -12.42 1.66 2.00
C CYS A 205 -13.18 1.69 3.33
N SER A 206 -12.59 2.25 4.39
CA SER A 206 -13.19 2.25 5.73
C SER A 206 -12.68 3.38 6.62
N ARG A 207 -13.54 3.83 7.54
CA ARG A 207 -13.16 4.75 8.64
C ARG A 207 -12.50 4.04 9.81
N LEU A 208 -12.63 2.71 9.89
CA LEU A 208 -12.05 1.91 10.95
C LEU A 208 -10.58 1.63 10.62
N THR A 209 -9.73 2.62 10.85
CA THR A 209 -8.30 2.56 10.50
C THR A 209 -7.38 2.26 11.67
N ALA A 210 -7.96 2.06 12.87
CA ALA A 210 -7.21 1.63 14.05
C ALA A 210 -6.70 0.19 13.86
N PRO A 211 -5.49 -0.15 14.33
CA PRO A 211 -4.93 -1.49 14.12
C PRO A 211 -5.76 -2.66 14.67
N ALA A 212 -6.65 -2.42 15.64
CA ALA A 212 -7.51 -3.45 16.21
C ALA A 212 -8.75 -3.76 15.35
N ASP A 213 -9.07 -2.88 14.40
CA ASP A 213 -10.28 -2.93 13.57
C ASP A 213 -9.95 -3.07 12.06
N ASP A 214 -8.69 -2.92 11.69
CA ASP A 214 -8.23 -2.96 10.32
C ASP A 214 -7.70 -4.36 9.93
N PRO A 215 -8.42 -5.11 9.06
CA PRO A 215 -8.05 -6.47 8.68
C PRO A 215 -6.75 -6.55 7.86
N THR A 216 -6.33 -5.44 7.23
CA THR A 216 -5.15 -5.42 6.35
C THR A 216 -3.83 -5.32 7.12
N VAL A 217 -3.87 -4.91 8.39
CA VAL A 217 -2.67 -4.68 9.21
C VAL A 217 -1.87 -5.96 9.43
N ALA A 218 -2.55 -7.10 9.57
CA ALA A 218 -1.88 -8.38 9.81
C ALA A 218 -1.04 -8.80 8.59
N ALA A 219 -1.59 -8.71 7.38
CA ALA A 219 -0.89 -9.04 6.15
C ALA A 219 0.38 -8.20 5.97
N MET A 220 0.27 -6.87 6.15
CA MET A 220 1.42 -5.97 6.09
C MET A 220 2.49 -6.30 7.14
N ARG A 221 2.10 -6.59 8.38
CA ARG A 221 3.06 -6.94 9.45
C ARG A 221 3.76 -8.28 9.21
N LEU A 222 3.04 -9.27 8.67
CA LEU A 222 3.63 -10.54 8.27
C LEU A 222 4.65 -10.34 7.15
N TRP A 223 4.31 -9.51 6.14
CA TRP A 223 5.22 -9.15 5.06
C TRP A 223 6.52 -8.52 5.57
N LEU A 224 6.43 -7.48 6.42
CA LEU A 224 7.61 -6.85 7.03
C LEU A 224 8.39 -7.80 7.95
N GLY A 225 7.72 -8.83 8.46
CA GLY A 225 8.29 -9.92 9.24
C GLY A 225 9.01 -10.99 8.42
N GLY A 226 8.91 -10.96 7.09
CA GLY A 226 9.42 -11.98 6.19
C GLY A 226 8.54 -13.23 6.08
N TRP A 227 7.22 -13.08 6.22
CA TRP A 227 6.26 -14.18 6.16
C TRP A 227 5.18 -13.94 5.11
N SER A 228 4.72 -15.01 4.46
CA SER A 228 3.49 -14.99 3.67
C SER A 228 2.48 -15.97 4.26
N SER A 229 1.24 -15.52 4.45
CA SER A 229 0.15 -16.35 4.96
C SER A 229 -0.61 -17.02 3.82
N GLY A 230 -1.06 -18.24 4.05
CA GLY A 230 -1.98 -18.91 3.14
C GLY A 230 -2.96 -19.82 3.87
N TRP A 231 -4.00 -20.23 3.15
CA TRP A 231 -5.01 -21.18 3.60
C TRP A 231 -5.37 -22.13 2.44
N ASP A 232 -5.39 -23.43 2.74
CA ASP A 232 -5.85 -24.51 1.86
C ASP A 232 -6.80 -25.49 2.61
N GLU A 233 -7.09 -26.65 2.01
CA GLU A 233 -7.90 -27.71 2.59
C GLU A 233 -7.37 -28.27 3.94
N GLU A 234 -6.07 -28.13 4.22
CA GLU A 234 -5.44 -28.54 5.49
C GLU A 234 -5.47 -27.43 6.56
N GLY A 235 -5.90 -26.22 6.19
CA GLY A 235 -6.02 -25.07 7.07
C GLY A 235 -4.92 -24.03 6.87
N LEU A 236 -4.74 -23.18 7.88
CA LEU A 236 -3.83 -22.05 7.84
C LEU A 236 -2.36 -22.50 7.76
N PHE A 237 -1.56 -21.73 7.04
CA PHE A 237 -0.11 -21.83 7.07
C PHE A 237 0.59 -20.47 6.98
N LEU A 238 1.84 -20.46 7.40
CA LEU A 238 2.82 -19.39 7.20
C LEU A 238 4.01 -19.95 6.44
N PHE A 239 4.35 -19.31 5.33
CA PHE A 239 5.55 -19.59 4.56
C PHE A 239 6.68 -18.65 5.00
N ASP A 240 7.80 -19.22 5.44
CA ASP A 240 8.99 -18.49 5.85
C ASP A 240 9.74 -17.96 4.62
N ARG A 241 9.73 -16.64 4.45
CA ARG A 241 10.43 -15.92 3.39
C ARG A 241 11.58 -15.06 3.93
N ARG A 242 11.93 -15.17 5.22
CA ARG A 242 12.91 -14.27 5.86
C ARG A 242 14.25 -14.25 5.13
N GLN A 243 14.67 -15.37 4.53
CA GLN A 243 15.89 -15.40 3.70
C GLN A 243 15.80 -14.49 2.46
N GLU A 244 14.65 -14.45 1.78
CA GLU A 244 14.42 -13.60 0.60
C GLU A 244 14.48 -12.10 0.96
N PHE A 245 14.17 -11.77 2.22
CA PHE A 245 14.18 -10.43 2.76
C PHE A 245 15.52 -10.06 3.44
N GLY A 246 16.51 -10.96 3.45
CA GLY A 246 17.77 -10.75 4.17
C GLY A 246 17.61 -10.70 5.70
N LEU A 247 16.54 -11.30 6.23
CA LEU A 247 16.17 -11.32 7.65
C LEU A 247 16.55 -12.63 8.36
N ALA A 248 16.85 -13.69 7.61
CA ALA A 248 17.37 -14.93 8.17
C ALA A 248 18.89 -14.82 8.41
N PRO A 249 19.42 -15.42 9.50
CA PRO A 249 20.85 -15.46 9.77
C PRO A 249 21.66 -16.27 8.73
#